data_AF-A0A732VWM0-F1
#
_entry.id   AF-A0A732VWM0-F1
#
_cell.length_a   1.000
_cell.length_b   1.000
_cell.length_c   1.000
_cell.angle_alpha   90.00
_cell.angle_beta   90.00
_cell.angle_gamma   90.00
#
_symmetry.space_group_name_H-M   'P 1'
#
loop_
_entity.id
_entity.type
_entity.pdbx_description
1 polymer ?
#
loop_
_entity_poly.entity_id
_entity_poly.type
_entity_poly.pdbx_seq_one_letter_code
_entity_poly.pdbx_strand_id
1 'polypeptide(L)'
;MKQMTLIEMDGFLKGKCIPRDLKVNETNAEYLVRKFAEAEAKISALAEDHQRAIESIKQADSAVKLAHEKFSALASENAALKKSEVEFNEYCRRECEDVGDTWVDDFTDTPATDAFLDEVRAQAFNDLCSAFVKDATVVGLDDGDIVTVKEATDALLHCADQLRKGVHS
;
A
#
# COMPACT_ATOMS: atom_id res chain seq x y z
N MET A 1 34.12 1.66 2.46
CA MET A 1 35.15 2.65 2.84
C MET A 1 34.91 3.04 4.28
N LYS A 2 35.94 3.00 5.14
CA LYS A 2 35.81 3.53 6.50
C LYS A 2 35.70 5.06 6.41
N GLN A 3 34.68 5.65 7.04
CA GLN A 3 34.60 7.12 7.15
C GLN A 3 35.73 7.63 8.04
N MET A 4 36.33 8.75 7.65
CA MET A 4 37.32 9.43 8.46
C MET A 4 36.64 9.98 9.71
N THR A 5 37.18 9.67 10.89
CA THR A 5 36.71 10.23 12.15
C THR A 5 37.08 11.71 12.25
N LEU A 6 36.42 12.45 13.16
CA LEU A 6 36.74 13.86 13.41
C LEU A 6 38.21 14.06 13.83
N ILE A 7 38.77 13.14 14.62
CA ILE A 7 40.17 13.19 15.08
C ILE A 7 41.13 12.96 13.89
N GLU A 8 40.83 11.99 13.02
CA GLU A 8 41.62 11.74 11.82
C GLU A 8 41.56 12.94 10.84
N MET A 9 40.39 13.56 10.69
CA MET A 9 40.22 14.76 9.84
C MET A 9 40.98 15.97 10.40
N ASP A 10 40.88 16.24 11.70
CA ASP A 10 41.63 17.31 12.34
C ASP A 10 43.15 17.11 12.21
N GLY A 11 43.61 15.87 12.40
CA GLY A 11 45.00 15.49 12.18
C GLY A 11 45.46 15.76 10.74
N PHE A 12 44.61 15.44 9.75
CA PHE A 12 44.92 15.61 8.33
C PHE A 12 45.02 17.09 7.97
N LEU A 13 44.03 17.89 8.40
CA LEU A 13 43.98 19.33 8.16
C LEU A 13 45.14 20.08 8.82
N LYS A 14 45.64 19.57 9.96
CA LYS A 14 46.83 20.12 10.65
C LYS A 14 48.16 19.56 10.11
N GLY A 15 48.15 18.68 9.12
CA GLY A 15 49.35 18.05 8.57
C GLY A 15 50.02 17.04 9.50
N LYS A 16 49.32 16.56 10.54
CA LYS A 16 49.81 15.58 11.52
C LYS A 16 49.57 14.13 11.11
N CYS A 17 48.69 13.88 10.14
CA CYS A 17 48.46 12.54 9.59
C CYS A 17 48.20 12.58 8.07
N ILE A 18 48.36 11.43 7.43
CA ILE A 18 48.21 11.24 5.98
C ILE A 18 47.08 10.24 5.72
N PRO A 19 46.09 10.55 4.86
CA PRO A 19 45.02 9.62 4.51
C PRO A 19 45.60 8.39 3.80
N ARG A 20 45.07 7.20 4.13
CA ARG A 20 45.57 5.94 3.57
C ARG A 20 45.42 5.85 2.04
N ASP A 21 44.41 6.51 1.49
CA ASP A 21 44.09 6.52 0.06
C ASP A 21 44.53 7.81 -0.65
N LEU A 22 45.48 8.55 -0.06
CA LEU A 22 46.20 9.62 -0.75
C LEU A 22 47.09 9.03 -1.84
N LYS A 23 47.00 9.55 -3.07
CA LYS A 23 47.79 9.05 -4.20
C LYS A 23 49.22 9.62 -4.17
N VAL A 24 50.16 8.91 -4.80
CA VAL A 24 51.52 9.42 -4.99
C VAL A 24 51.46 10.69 -5.85
N ASN A 25 52.15 11.75 -5.42
CA ASN A 25 52.14 13.08 -6.03
C ASN A 25 50.79 13.83 -6.01
N GLU A 26 49.82 13.38 -5.19
CA GLU A 26 48.58 14.13 -4.93
C GLU A 26 48.78 15.07 -3.73
N THR A 27 48.50 16.35 -3.91
CA THR A 27 48.49 17.34 -2.82
C THR A 27 47.25 17.17 -1.94
N ASN A 28 47.29 17.66 -0.70
CA ASN A 28 46.13 17.61 0.21
C ASN A 28 44.89 18.31 -0.38
N ALA A 29 45.09 19.39 -1.15
CA ALA A 29 44.02 20.11 -1.82
C ALA A 29 43.39 19.25 -2.93
N GLU A 30 44.20 18.63 -3.78
CA GLU A 30 43.72 17.72 -4.83
C GLU A 30 42.98 16.51 -4.23
N TYR A 31 43.48 15.95 -3.13
CA TYR A 31 42.81 14.88 -2.39
C TYR A 31 41.40 15.29 -1.91
N LEU A 32 41.28 16.46 -1.29
CA LEU A 32 40.00 16.97 -0.81
C LEU A 32 39.04 17.24 -1.97
N VAL A 33 39.50 17.88 -3.04
CA VAL A 33 38.70 18.13 -4.25
C VAL A 33 38.19 16.80 -4.83
N ARG A 34 39.04 15.78 -4.94
CA ARG A 34 38.63 14.45 -5.39
C ARG A 34 37.59 13.84 -4.45
N LYS A 35 37.76 13.94 -3.13
CA LYS A 35 36.80 13.39 -2.16
C LYS A 35 35.45 14.09 -2.18
N PHE A 36 35.43 15.40 -2.34
CA PHE A 36 34.19 16.14 -2.52
C PHE A 36 33.51 15.77 -3.84
N ALA A 37 34.25 15.67 -4.95
CA ALA A 37 33.71 15.21 -6.23
C ALA A 37 33.15 13.77 -6.15
N GLU A 38 33.85 12.85 -5.47
CA GLU A 38 33.36 11.50 -5.19
C GLU A 38 32.06 11.49 -4.35
N ALA A 39 31.93 12.41 -3.39
CA ALA A 39 30.74 12.54 -2.56
C ALA A 39 29.57 13.17 -3.33
N GLU A 40 29.81 14.23 -4.08
CA GLU A 40 28.83 14.87 -4.97
C GLU A 40 28.30 13.88 -6.00
N ALA A 41 29.18 13.11 -6.66
CA ALA A 41 28.77 12.08 -7.62
C ALA A 41 27.88 11.01 -6.99
N LYS A 42 28.17 10.58 -5.75
CA LYS A 42 27.32 9.63 -5.01
C LYS A 42 25.97 10.22 -4.65
N ILE A 43 25.93 11.49 -4.23
CA ILE A 43 24.67 12.18 -3.91
C ILE A 43 23.81 12.32 -5.16
N SER A 44 24.40 12.71 -6.30
CA SER A 44 23.68 12.80 -7.58
C SER A 44 23.13 11.45 -8.02
N ALA A 45 23.93 10.37 -7.94
CA ALA A 45 23.46 9.02 -8.26
C ALA A 45 22.31 8.57 -7.33
N LEU A 46 22.41 8.83 -6.03
CA LEU A 46 21.33 8.52 -5.08
C LEU A 46 20.07 9.34 -5.36
N ALA A 47 20.20 10.60 -5.76
CA ALA A 47 19.05 11.45 -6.12
C ALA A 47 18.33 10.92 -7.37
N GLU A 48 19.08 10.49 -8.39
CA GLU A 48 18.52 9.85 -9.58
C GLU A 48 17.84 8.51 -9.25
N ASP A 49 18.47 7.68 -8.42
CA ASP A 49 17.89 6.42 -7.94
C ASP A 49 16.58 6.66 -7.17
N HIS A 50 16.57 7.63 -6.26
CA HIS A 50 15.37 8.01 -5.52
C HIS A 50 14.26 8.52 -6.44
N GLN A 51 14.59 9.36 -7.43
CA GLN A 51 13.61 9.85 -8.39
C GLN A 51 12.99 8.69 -9.19
N ARG A 52 13.81 7.75 -9.67
CA ARG A 52 13.34 6.54 -10.36
C ARG A 52 12.46 5.66 -9.46
N ALA A 53 12.83 5.50 -8.19
CA ALA A 53 12.02 4.75 -7.23
C ALA A 53 10.65 5.40 -7.02
N ILE A 54 10.59 6.73 -6.87
CA ILE A 54 9.33 7.48 -6.73
C ILE A 54 8.45 7.30 -7.96
N GLU A 55 9.01 7.37 -9.16
CA GLU A 55 8.26 7.16 -10.41
C GLU A 55 7.74 5.72 -10.53
N SER A 56 8.56 4.74 -10.16
CA SER A 56 8.16 3.33 -10.15
C SER A 56 7.02 3.06 -9.17
N ILE A 57 7.05 3.66 -7.98
CA ILE A 57 5.99 3.53 -6.98
C ILE A 57 4.68 4.12 -7.51
N LYS A 58 4.72 5.33 -8.08
CA LYS A 58 3.54 5.97 -8.69
C LYS A 58 2.91 5.13 -9.80
N GLN A 59 3.73 4.46 -10.61
CA GLN A 59 3.24 3.55 -11.65
C GLN A 59 2.59 2.30 -11.05
N ALA A 60 3.20 1.73 -9.99
CA ALA A 60 2.63 0.60 -9.27
C ALA A 60 1.28 0.96 -8.64
N ASP A 61 1.17 2.10 -7.96
CA ASP A 61 -0.09 2.58 -7.36
C ASP A 61 -1.19 2.75 -8.40
N SER A 62 -0.85 3.32 -9.56
CA SER A 62 -1.79 3.48 -10.68
C SER A 62 -2.26 2.12 -11.21
N ALA A 63 -1.37 1.14 -11.31
CA ALA A 63 -1.71 -0.21 -11.74
C ALA A 63 -2.60 -0.94 -10.72
N VAL A 64 -2.31 -0.80 -9.43
CA VAL A 64 -3.12 -1.37 -8.33
C VAL A 64 -4.52 -0.75 -8.33
N LYS A 65 -4.64 0.57 -8.48
CA LYS A 65 -5.92 1.26 -8.57
C LYS A 65 -6.77 0.76 -9.74
N LEU A 66 -6.16 0.65 -10.93
CA LEU A 66 -6.85 0.12 -12.11
C LEU A 66 -7.28 -1.34 -11.92
N ALA A 67 -6.44 -2.17 -11.29
CA ALA A 67 -6.78 -3.56 -10.98
C ALA A 67 -7.98 -3.62 -10.03
N HIS A 68 -7.98 -2.80 -8.98
CA HIS A 68 -9.09 -2.72 -8.01
C HIS A 68 -10.41 -2.30 -8.68
N GLU A 69 -10.38 -1.30 -9.56
CA GLU A 69 -11.55 -0.88 -10.35
C GLU A 69 -12.08 -2.03 -11.23
N LYS A 70 -11.20 -2.73 -11.95
CA LYS A 70 -11.57 -3.87 -12.79
C LYS A 70 -12.13 -5.05 -11.99
N PHE A 71 -11.52 -5.39 -10.86
CA PHE A 71 -12.01 -6.46 -10.00
C PHE A 71 -13.35 -6.12 -9.36
N SER A 72 -13.57 -4.85 -8.98
CA SER A 72 -14.86 -4.38 -8.48
C SER A 72 -15.96 -4.51 -9.54
N ALA A 73 -15.67 -4.15 -10.79
CA ALA A 73 -16.59 -4.33 -11.90
C ALA A 73 -16.91 -5.81 -12.15
N LEU A 74 -15.89 -6.68 -12.17
CA LEU A 74 -16.06 -8.12 -12.32
C LEU A 74 -16.85 -8.75 -11.17
N ALA A 75 -16.65 -8.31 -9.93
CA ALA A 75 -17.43 -8.76 -8.79
C ALA A 75 -18.92 -8.38 -8.94
N SER A 76 -19.21 -7.17 -9.43
CA SER A 76 -20.59 -6.75 -9.72
C SER A 76 -21.21 -7.55 -10.87
N GLU A 77 -20.45 -7.84 -11.92
CA GLU A 77 -20.91 -8.65 -13.06
C GLU A 77 -21.20 -10.09 -12.62
N ASN A 78 -20.31 -10.70 -11.83
CA ASN A 78 -20.52 -12.03 -11.25
C ASN A 78 -21.76 -12.08 -10.36
N ALA A 79 -22.01 -11.05 -9.54
CA ALA A 79 -23.21 -10.97 -8.72
C ALA A 79 -24.49 -10.87 -9.59
N ALA A 80 -24.45 -10.11 -10.68
CA ALA A 80 -25.56 -10.00 -11.63
C ALA A 80 -25.80 -11.32 -12.39
N LEU A 81 -24.74 -12.02 -12.79
CA LEU A 81 -24.83 -13.33 -13.45
C LEU A 81 -25.43 -14.38 -12.51
N LYS A 82 -24.95 -14.48 -11.26
CA LYS A 82 -25.53 -15.38 -10.25
C LYS A 82 -27.02 -15.09 -10.03
N LYS A 83 -27.42 -13.81 -10.00
CA LYS A 83 -28.83 -13.42 -9.89
C LYS A 83 -29.64 -13.85 -11.12
N SER A 84 -29.11 -13.64 -12.31
CA SER A 84 -29.74 -14.07 -13.56
C SER A 84 -29.91 -15.59 -13.63
N GLU A 85 -28.95 -16.36 -13.11
CA GLU A 85 -29.02 -17.81 -13.05
C GLU A 85 -30.14 -18.28 -12.10
N VAL A 86 -30.29 -17.63 -10.94
CA VAL A 86 -31.43 -17.86 -10.03
C VAL A 86 -32.77 -17.57 -10.69
N GLU A 87 -32.89 -16.42 -11.38
CA GLU A 87 -34.12 -16.06 -12.08
C GLU A 87 -34.44 -17.06 -13.22
N PHE A 88 -33.41 -17.54 -13.93
CA PHE A 88 -33.56 -18.55 -14.97
C PHE A 88 -33.97 -19.92 -14.42
N ASN A 89 -33.34 -20.39 -13.35
CA ASN A 89 -33.73 -21.65 -12.68
C ASN A 89 -35.18 -21.59 -12.20
N GLU A 90 -35.59 -20.45 -11.62
CA GLU A 90 -36.96 -20.27 -11.17
C GLU A 90 -37.96 -20.30 -12.35
N TYR A 91 -37.61 -19.69 -13.47
CA TYR A 91 -38.40 -19.76 -14.69
C TYR A 91 -38.55 -21.20 -15.19
N CYS A 92 -37.43 -21.93 -15.35
CA CYS A 92 -37.45 -23.32 -15.80
C CYS A 92 -38.24 -24.23 -14.86
N ARG A 93 -38.13 -24.02 -13.55
CA ARG A 93 -38.91 -24.76 -12.56
C ARG A 93 -40.41 -24.61 -12.79
N ARG A 94 -40.89 -23.38 -12.98
CA ARG A 94 -42.31 -23.11 -13.24
C ARG A 94 -42.80 -23.78 -14.53
N GLU A 95 -42.03 -23.66 -15.61
CA GLU A 95 -42.40 -24.26 -16.90
C GLU A 95 -42.44 -25.80 -16.85
N CYS A 96 -41.54 -26.43 -16.08
CA CYS A 96 -41.57 -27.88 -15.85
C CYS A 96 -42.76 -28.31 -14.98
N GLU A 97 -43.05 -27.56 -13.92
CA GLU A 97 -44.20 -27.82 -13.05
C GLU A 97 -45.53 -27.75 -13.83
N ASP A 98 -45.65 -26.80 -14.78
CA ASP A 98 -46.85 -26.62 -15.61
C ASP A 98 -47.13 -27.82 -16.54
N VAL A 99 -46.10 -28.58 -16.92
CA VAL A 99 -46.23 -29.81 -17.72
C VAL A 99 -46.21 -31.11 -16.89
N GLY A 100 -46.15 -30.99 -15.56
CA GLY A 100 -46.13 -32.12 -14.63
C GLY A 100 -44.77 -32.81 -14.48
N ASP A 101 -43.70 -32.19 -14.97
CA ASP A 101 -42.32 -32.65 -14.80
C ASP A 101 -41.67 -31.98 -13.59
N THR A 102 -40.55 -32.55 -13.12
CA THR A 102 -39.77 -32.00 -12.00
C THR A 102 -38.47 -31.40 -12.51
N TRP A 103 -38.24 -30.11 -12.21
CA TRP A 103 -36.97 -29.45 -12.46
C TRP A 103 -35.97 -29.72 -11.33
N VAL A 104 -34.69 -29.80 -11.68
CA VAL A 104 -33.58 -29.88 -10.71
C VAL A 104 -32.76 -28.62 -10.87
N ASP A 105 -32.66 -27.86 -9.78
CA ASP A 105 -31.84 -26.66 -9.75
C ASP A 105 -30.36 -27.03 -9.94
N ASP A 106 -29.70 -26.32 -10.86
CA ASP A 106 -28.26 -26.39 -11.07
C ASP A 106 -27.68 -24.97 -11.08
N PHE A 107 -26.65 -24.73 -10.27
CA PHE A 107 -26.07 -23.40 -10.06
C PHE A 107 -24.56 -23.42 -10.27
N THR A 108 -24.05 -22.35 -10.86
CA THR A 108 -22.62 -22.14 -11.06
C THR A 108 -22.00 -21.60 -9.79
N ASP A 109 -21.45 -22.48 -8.97
CA ASP A 109 -20.74 -22.10 -7.76
C ASP A 109 -19.34 -21.52 -8.06
N THR A 110 -18.97 -20.45 -7.35
CA THR A 110 -17.64 -19.82 -7.43
C THR A 110 -16.97 -19.74 -6.05
N PRO A 111 -16.75 -20.88 -5.36
CA PRO A 111 -16.38 -20.89 -3.95
C PRO A 111 -15.04 -20.21 -3.66
N ALA A 112 -14.08 -20.28 -4.60
CA ALA A 112 -12.80 -19.60 -4.45
C ALA A 112 -12.94 -18.07 -4.48
N THR A 113 -13.79 -17.53 -5.36
CA THR A 113 -14.06 -16.10 -5.45
C THR A 113 -14.80 -15.60 -4.22
N ASP A 114 -15.80 -16.36 -3.76
CA ASP A 114 -16.60 -15.99 -2.59
C ASP A 114 -15.72 -15.98 -1.32
N ALA A 115 -14.90 -17.01 -1.12
CA ALA A 115 -13.93 -17.06 -0.02
C ALA A 115 -12.92 -15.90 -0.06
N PHE A 116 -12.41 -15.54 -1.24
CA PHE A 116 -11.51 -14.41 -1.40
C PHE A 116 -12.19 -13.07 -1.05
N LEU A 117 -13.43 -12.85 -1.50
CA LEU A 117 -14.18 -11.63 -1.18
C LEU A 117 -14.54 -11.55 0.31
N ASP A 118 -14.79 -12.68 0.97
CA ASP A 118 -15.00 -12.75 2.42
C ASP A 118 -13.72 -12.40 3.18
N GLU A 119 -12.57 -12.94 2.77
CA GLU A 119 -11.27 -12.60 3.35
C GLU A 119 -10.94 -11.11 3.18
N VAL A 120 -11.12 -10.56 1.99
CA VAL A 120 -10.89 -9.13 1.72
C VAL A 120 -11.80 -8.25 2.58
N ARG A 121 -13.09 -8.61 2.72
CA ARG A 121 -14.03 -7.87 3.59
C ARG A 121 -13.64 -7.94 5.06
N ALA A 122 -13.22 -9.11 5.54
CA ALA A 122 -12.74 -9.29 6.91
C ALA A 122 -11.48 -8.45 7.18
N GLN A 123 -10.52 -8.46 6.24
CA GLN A 123 -9.30 -7.67 6.37
C GLN A 123 -9.61 -6.16 6.36
N ALA A 124 -10.46 -5.69 5.43
CA ALA A 124 -10.85 -4.29 5.38
C ALA A 124 -11.54 -3.81 6.67
N PHE A 125 -12.34 -4.68 7.30
CA PHE A 125 -12.95 -4.40 8.60
C PHE A 125 -11.90 -4.31 9.71
N ASN A 126 -10.95 -5.25 9.76
CA ASN A 126 -9.85 -5.21 10.74
C ASN A 126 -9.00 -3.94 10.60
N ASP A 127 -8.70 -3.52 9.37
CA ASP A 127 -7.95 -2.29 9.09
C ASP A 127 -8.72 -1.05 9.54
N LEU A 128 -10.05 -1.02 9.33
CA LEU A 128 -10.92 0.05 9.83
C LEU A 128 -10.92 0.13 11.36
N CYS A 129 -11.05 -1.02 12.04
CA CYS A 129 -10.97 -1.07 13.50
C CYS A 129 -9.61 -0.57 14.01
N SER A 130 -8.51 -0.98 13.37
CA SER A 130 -7.15 -0.53 13.72
C SER A 130 -6.99 0.99 13.57
N ALA A 131 -7.46 1.54 12.45
CA ALA A 131 -7.46 2.99 12.21
C ALA A 131 -8.28 3.74 13.26
N PHE A 132 -9.47 3.23 13.58
CA PHE A 132 -10.36 3.81 14.60
C PHE A 132 -9.73 3.81 15.99
N VAL A 133 -9.12 2.70 16.41
CA VAL A 133 -8.43 2.60 17.71
C VAL A 133 -7.29 3.59 17.79
N LYS A 134 -6.52 3.75 16.70
CA LYS A 134 -5.46 4.74 16.63
C LYS A 134 -5.99 6.16 16.77
N ASP A 135 -7.04 6.52 16.04
CA ASP A 135 -7.68 7.84 16.13
C ASP A 135 -8.23 8.11 17.54
N ALA A 136 -8.91 7.13 18.16
CA ALA A 136 -9.40 7.23 19.54
C ALA A 136 -8.25 7.48 20.53
N THR A 137 -7.12 6.79 20.36
CA THR A 137 -5.91 6.98 21.18
C THR A 137 -5.32 8.38 21.01
N VAL A 138 -5.29 8.91 19.77
CA VAL A 138 -4.77 10.25 19.48
C VAL A 138 -5.62 11.34 20.12
N VAL A 139 -6.94 11.15 20.16
CA VAL A 139 -7.88 12.10 20.78
C VAL A 139 -7.91 11.95 22.32
N GLY A 140 -7.30 10.89 22.86
CA GLY A 140 -7.18 10.65 24.30
C GLY A 140 -8.46 10.12 24.94
N LEU A 141 -9.32 9.46 24.16
CA LEU A 141 -10.54 8.83 24.68
C LEU A 141 -10.18 7.56 25.46
N ASP A 142 -10.83 7.37 26.60
CA ASP A 142 -10.76 6.15 27.42
C ASP A 142 -12.07 5.33 27.37
N ASP A 143 -12.04 4.11 27.93
CA ASP A 143 -13.19 3.19 27.90
C ASP A 143 -14.43 3.69 28.67
N GLY A 144 -14.26 4.71 29.52
CA GLY A 144 -15.33 5.36 30.28
C GLY A 144 -15.97 6.56 29.55
N ASP A 145 -15.35 7.04 28.47
CA ASP A 145 -15.85 8.17 27.70
C ASP A 145 -17.09 7.81 26.86
N ILE A 146 -18.12 8.65 26.92
CA ILE A 146 -19.34 8.51 26.14
C ILE A 146 -19.29 9.51 24.99
N VAL A 147 -19.31 9.00 23.76
CA VAL A 147 -19.45 9.81 22.54
C VAL A 147 -20.86 9.74 21.99
N THR A 148 -21.27 10.78 21.27
CA THR A 148 -22.52 10.77 20.52
C THR A 148 -22.42 9.86 19.30
N VAL A 149 -23.56 9.35 18.83
CA VAL A 149 -23.64 8.55 17.58
C VAL A 149 -23.06 9.31 16.39
N LYS A 150 -23.23 10.64 16.36
CA LYS A 150 -22.69 11.49 15.31
C LYS A 150 -21.16 11.48 15.34
N GLU A 151 -20.54 11.71 16.49
CA GLU A 151 -19.07 11.72 16.63
C GLU A 151 -18.45 10.36 16.27
N ALA A 152 -19.08 9.27 16.70
CA ALA A 152 -18.64 7.92 16.33
C ALA A 152 -18.73 7.68 14.81
N THR A 153 -19.82 8.14 14.18
CA THR A 153 -20.01 8.01 12.73
C THR A 153 -18.99 8.84 11.95
N ASP A 154 -18.77 10.10 12.37
CA ASP A 154 -17.80 11.00 11.73
C ASP A 154 -16.38 10.43 11.84
N ALA A 155 -16.01 9.86 12.99
CA ALA A 155 -14.71 9.20 13.20
C ALA A 155 -14.54 7.95 12.31
N LEU A 156 -15.57 7.12 12.16
CA LEU A 156 -15.54 5.95 11.26
C LEU A 156 -15.40 6.36 9.80
N LEU A 157 -16.13 7.38 9.35
CA LEU A 157 -16.00 7.92 7.99
C LEU A 157 -14.61 8.51 7.75
N HIS A 158 -14.06 9.22 8.73
CA HIS A 158 -12.69 9.73 8.67
C HIS A 158 -11.66 8.60 8.53
N CYS A 159 -11.78 7.54 9.33
CA CYS A 159 -10.90 6.36 9.24
C CYS A 159 -11.00 5.68 7.87
N ALA A 160 -12.22 5.50 7.36
CA ALA A 160 -12.45 4.92 6.03
C ALA A 160 -11.81 5.78 4.92
N ASP A 161 -11.89 7.10 5.01
CA ASP A 161 -11.27 8.01 4.06
C ASP A 161 -9.73 8.04 4.19
N GLN A 162 -9.18 7.87 5.38
CA GLN A 162 -7.73 7.73 5.56
C GLN A 162 -7.21 6.44 4.92
N LEU A 163 -7.90 5.32 5.11
CA LEU A 163 -7.55 4.05 4.46
C LEU A 163 -7.60 4.17 2.93
N ARG A 164 -8.58 4.90 2.37
CA ARG A 164 -8.63 5.19 0.92
C ARG A 164 -7.46 6.04 0.44
N LYS A 165 -7.00 7.01 1.23
CA LYS A 165 -5.86 7.88 0.89
C LYS A 165 -4.50 7.18 1.05
N GLY A 166 -4.37 6.28 2.02
CA GLY A 166 -3.15 5.46 2.22
C GLY A 166 -2.93 4.42 1.13
N VAL A 167 -3.96 4.07 0.35
CA VAL A 167 -3.87 3.26 -0.87
C VAL A 167 -3.44 4.10 -2.09
N HIS A 168 -3.25 5.41 -1.94
CA HIS A 168 -2.90 6.35 -3.00
C HIS A 168 -1.57 7.10 -2.74
N SER A 169 -0.76 6.64 -1.79
CA SER A 169 0.48 7.28 -1.36
C SER A 169 1.62 6.29 -1.23
#